data_AF-A0AA38MYP6-F1
#
_entry.id   AF-A0AA38MYP6-F1
#
_cell.length_a   1.000
_cell.length_b   1.000
_cell.length_c   1.000
_cell.angle_alpha   90.00
_cell.angle_beta   90.00
_cell.angle_gamma   90.00
#
_symmetry.space_group_name_H-M   'P 1'
#
loop_
_entity.id
_entity.type
_entity.pdbx_description
1 polymer ?
#
loop_
_entity_poly.entity_id
_entity_poly.type
_entity_poly.pdbx_seq_one_letter_code
_entity_poly.pdbx_strand_id
1 'polypeptide(L)'
;MSPMKMKMTMTAILTWKLHRMRNIFHIQTRFQCFWISLTTYLVSHFKLVQTVGALGPLLWTSEIDELEQYLDDVDVLVGNVLDAFADVAPSKILLKIKIHLLTHLRNDIRRFGPPIRYATEIFEAFNAVFRLCSIYSNHQAPSRDIAIQFSDMGRVKHILSGGYWPRSTSHGNVQWVQASKTVLSLLANVPIIQRHLGWVSHQSADVQAGRVTFRSRKKAVKVSWSQTTAAVACTEHSPSDIDWFVGEVPKVVAQSGDICTIGSWAIVQEENDKQAIGRISEILLRGNSRASHGVVTLERFQLGADIHEDFKCPILHRQIPQSYVAVASTAVKFRFSAQHDCRLANCQPTRHTRQIQERQVTERTQLLLQHSDDDNFVVNMYALHNAMLLRQALPRELSQPIPLYSDRQLRHAEVARILVVDQAKKRAHTQEKTQATRKRKKEEAEKLTQDGTVTEGPTAQPTARPQPQKKQRN
;
A
#
# COMPACT_ATOMS: atom_id res chain seq x y z
N MET A 1 -10.70 -17.38 52.84
CA MET A 1 -10.30 -18.02 51.57
C MET A 1 -11.41 -17.81 50.56
N SER A 2 -11.19 -16.95 49.57
CA SER A 2 -12.15 -16.68 48.48
C SER A 2 -11.35 -16.53 47.18
N PRO A 3 -11.61 -17.33 46.12
CA PRO A 3 -10.83 -17.27 44.90
C PRO A 3 -11.35 -16.15 43.99
N MET A 4 -10.44 -15.22 43.70
CA MET A 4 -10.63 -14.09 42.80
C MET A 4 -10.69 -14.62 41.34
N LYS A 5 -11.88 -14.62 40.74
CA LYS A 5 -12.09 -14.99 39.32
C LYS A 5 -11.64 -13.83 38.41
N MET A 6 -10.47 -13.99 37.81
CA MET A 6 -9.94 -13.12 36.77
C MET A 6 -10.58 -13.49 35.42
N LYS A 7 -11.67 -12.81 35.03
CA LYS A 7 -12.19 -12.85 33.65
C LYS A 7 -11.47 -11.78 32.83
N MET A 8 -10.33 -12.15 32.24
CA MET A 8 -9.74 -11.41 31.13
C MET A 8 -10.39 -11.90 29.84
N THR A 9 -11.18 -11.05 29.18
CA THR A 9 -11.82 -11.33 27.90
C THR A 9 -10.82 -11.19 26.75
N MET A 10 -10.63 -12.26 25.96
CA MET A 10 -9.77 -12.33 24.76
C MET A 10 -9.99 -11.20 23.75
N THR A 11 -11.15 -10.56 23.78
CA THR A 11 -11.56 -9.48 22.85
C THR A 11 -10.75 -8.20 23.04
N ALA A 12 -10.26 -7.92 24.25
CA ALA A 12 -9.46 -6.73 24.55
C ALA A 12 -7.99 -6.84 24.08
N ILE A 13 -7.47 -8.07 23.94
CA ILE A 13 -6.10 -8.32 23.48
C ILE A 13 -6.01 -8.17 21.94
N LEU A 14 -7.08 -8.52 21.22
CA LEU A 14 -7.17 -8.32 19.76
C LEU A 14 -7.32 -6.85 19.39
N THR A 15 -8.19 -6.09 20.07
CA THR A 15 -8.39 -4.65 19.78
C THR A 15 -7.15 -3.79 20.09
N TRP A 16 -6.27 -4.22 20.99
CA TRP A 16 -5.03 -3.49 21.31
C TRP A 16 -3.87 -3.75 20.34
N LYS A 17 -3.86 -4.90 19.64
CA LYS A 17 -2.86 -5.23 18.61
C LYS A 17 -3.09 -4.49 17.29
N LEU A 18 -4.32 -4.10 16.99
CA LEU A 18 -4.78 -3.76 15.65
C LEU A 18 -4.58 -2.27 15.24
N HIS A 19 -4.50 -1.33 16.17
CA HIS A 19 -4.42 0.12 15.87
C HIS A 19 -3.03 0.63 15.41
N ARG A 20 -2.07 -0.26 15.09
CA ARG A 20 -0.64 0.10 15.11
C ARG A 20 0.14 -0.04 13.80
N MET A 21 -0.44 -0.35 12.63
CA MET A 21 0.35 -0.36 11.38
C MET A 21 0.54 1.01 10.69
N ARG A 22 -0.18 2.07 11.11
CA ARG A 22 -0.21 3.41 10.46
C ARG A 22 1.13 4.16 10.26
N ASN A 23 2.17 3.88 11.04
CA ASN A 23 3.46 4.61 10.92
C ASN A 23 4.45 3.97 9.95
N ILE A 24 4.24 2.70 9.58
CA ILE A 24 5.02 2.06 8.51
C ILE A 24 4.50 2.59 7.16
N PHE A 25 3.19 2.81 7.05
CA PHE A 25 2.54 3.28 5.82
C PHE A 25 2.85 4.73 5.43
N HIS A 26 3.04 5.65 6.38
CA HIS A 26 3.47 7.03 6.07
C HIS A 26 4.90 7.11 5.48
N ILE A 27 5.74 6.10 5.72
CA ILE A 27 7.06 5.95 5.10
C ILE A 27 6.90 5.43 3.66
N GLN A 28 5.86 4.65 3.40
CA GLN A 28 5.59 3.98 2.12
C GLN A 28 4.95 4.90 1.07
N THR A 29 4.02 5.78 1.46
CA THR A 29 3.50 6.82 0.54
C THR A 29 4.58 7.87 0.23
N ARG A 30 5.53 8.10 1.15
CA ARG A 30 6.73 8.89 0.86
C ARG A 30 7.64 8.18 -0.12
N PHE A 31 7.72 6.85 -0.09
CA PHE A 31 8.54 6.00 -0.98
C PHE A 31 8.27 6.19 -2.48
N GLN A 32 7.01 6.32 -2.89
CA GLN A 32 6.66 6.60 -4.31
C GLN A 32 7.15 7.96 -4.80
N CYS A 33 7.37 8.92 -3.88
CA CYS A 33 7.90 10.25 -4.19
C CYS A 33 9.40 10.40 -3.85
N PHE A 34 10.02 9.44 -3.16
CA PHE A 34 11.37 9.57 -2.57
C PHE A 34 12.51 9.12 -3.48
N TRP A 35 12.23 8.87 -4.76
CA TRP A 35 13.21 8.44 -5.76
C TRP A 35 14.22 9.53 -6.17
N ILE A 36 14.08 10.79 -5.72
CA ILE A 36 14.74 11.96 -6.37
C ILE A 36 15.80 12.67 -5.50
N SER A 37 16.20 12.16 -4.32
CA SER A 37 17.33 12.77 -3.60
C SER A 37 18.16 11.76 -2.80
N LEU A 38 19.04 11.04 -3.51
CA LEU A 38 19.94 10.04 -2.94
C LEU A 38 21.21 10.62 -2.30
N THR A 39 21.42 11.94 -2.36
CA THR A 39 22.70 12.58 -1.99
C THR A 39 22.85 12.95 -0.51
N THR A 40 21.86 12.69 0.36
CA THR A 40 21.89 13.15 1.76
C THR A 40 21.61 12.09 2.83
N TYR A 41 21.41 10.82 2.47
CA TYR A 41 21.17 9.75 3.45
C TYR A 41 22.44 8.93 3.74
N LEU A 42 22.73 8.68 5.03
CA LEU A 42 23.67 7.63 5.42
C LEU A 42 23.26 6.31 4.77
N VAL A 43 24.22 5.55 4.23
CA VAL A 43 24.02 4.26 3.54
C VAL A 43 23.09 3.31 4.31
N SER A 44 23.20 3.28 5.65
CA SER A 44 22.34 2.46 6.52
C SER A 44 20.86 2.85 6.48
N HIS A 45 20.54 4.14 6.33
CA HIS A 45 19.16 4.61 6.21
C HIS A 45 18.55 4.25 4.86
N PHE A 46 19.33 4.32 3.79
CA PHE A 46 18.89 3.87 2.47
C PHE A 46 18.56 2.37 2.50
N LYS A 47 19.41 1.55 3.14
CA LYS A 47 19.15 0.12 3.31
C LYS A 47 17.88 -0.16 4.12
N LEU A 48 17.64 0.60 5.19
CA LEU A 48 16.41 0.49 5.98
C LEU A 48 15.17 0.81 5.14
N VAL A 49 15.23 1.90 4.38
CA VAL A 49 14.16 2.29 3.44
C VAL A 49 13.92 1.15 2.45
N GLN A 50 14.96 0.68 1.76
CA GLN A 50 14.90 -0.41 0.79
C GLN A 50 14.25 -1.69 1.34
N THR A 51 14.66 -2.16 2.53
CA THR A 51 14.12 -3.39 3.15
C THR A 51 12.65 -3.24 3.53
N VAL A 52 12.24 -2.08 4.03
CA VAL A 52 10.81 -1.78 4.31
C VAL A 52 10.01 -1.73 3.00
N GLY A 53 10.58 -1.11 1.95
CA GLY A 53 10.00 -1.08 0.62
C GLY A 53 9.82 -2.48 0.01
N ALA A 54 10.75 -3.40 0.27
CA ALA A 54 10.68 -4.79 -0.18
C ALA A 54 9.59 -5.61 0.53
N LEU A 55 9.44 -5.42 1.86
CA LEU A 55 8.42 -6.09 2.66
C LEU A 55 7.00 -5.58 2.36
N GLY A 56 6.89 -4.27 2.13
CA GLY A 56 5.61 -3.57 1.99
C GLY A 56 4.60 -4.20 1.02
N PRO A 57 4.98 -4.56 -0.23
CA PRO A 57 4.08 -5.19 -1.18
C PRO A 57 3.49 -6.52 -0.72
N LEU A 58 4.26 -7.34 0.01
CA LEU A 58 3.74 -8.60 0.55
C LEU A 58 2.69 -8.33 1.63
N LEU A 59 2.89 -7.33 2.49
CA LEU A 59 1.90 -6.96 3.49
C LEU A 59 0.57 -6.46 2.90
N TRP A 60 0.59 -6.00 1.65
CA TRP A 60 -0.56 -5.43 0.96
C TRP A 60 -1.24 -6.41 0.00
N THR A 61 -0.87 -7.70 0.01
CA THR A 61 -1.54 -8.70 -0.84
C THR A 61 -2.92 -9.07 -0.32
N SER A 62 -3.90 -9.21 -1.21
CA SER A 62 -5.26 -9.66 -0.88
C SER A 62 -5.42 -11.18 -0.94
N GLU A 63 -4.54 -11.85 -1.67
CA GLU A 63 -4.59 -13.28 -2.00
C GLU A 63 -3.16 -13.86 -1.96
N ILE A 64 -3.06 -15.14 -1.59
CA ILE A 64 -1.79 -15.86 -1.46
C ILE A 64 -2.00 -17.21 -2.15
N ASP A 65 -1.28 -17.45 -3.24
CA ASP A 65 -1.40 -18.68 -4.03
C ASP A 65 -0.61 -19.82 -3.38
N GLU A 66 0.69 -19.61 -3.13
CA GLU A 66 1.58 -20.58 -2.49
C GLU A 66 1.98 -20.11 -1.09
N LEU A 67 1.25 -20.60 -0.08
CA LEU A 67 1.36 -20.11 1.30
C LEU A 67 2.76 -20.28 1.89
N GLU A 68 3.37 -21.46 1.77
CA GLU A 68 4.66 -21.74 2.42
C GLU A 68 5.79 -20.93 1.80
N GLN A 69 5.87 -20.88 0.47
CA GLN A 69 6.83 -20.03 -0.24
C GLN A 69 6.66 -18.55 0.12
N TYR A 70 5.40 -18.08 0.20
CA TYR A 70 5.12 -16.71 0.59
C TYR A 70 5.56 -16.43 2.04
N LEU A 71 5.35 -17.37 2.97
CA LEU A 71 5.77 -17.21 4.37
C LEU A 71 7.29 -17.19 4.52
N ASP A 72 8.01 -18.01 3.74
CA ASP A 72 9.48 -17.98 3.71
C ASP A 72 10.01 -16.64 3.20
N ASP A 73 9.40 -16.10 2.13
CA ASP A 73 9.72 -14.76 1.62
C ASP A 73 9.47 -13.67 2.67
N VAL A 74 8.33 -13.74 3.35
CA VAL A 74 7.98 -12.81 4.43
C VAL A 74 9.01 -12.87 5.55
N ASP A 75 9.43 -14.06 5.96
CA ASP A 75 10.39 -14.22 7.06
C ASP A 75 11.77 -13.64 6.71
N VAL A 76 12.25 -13.86 5.48
CA VAL A 76 13.50 -13.25 5.00
C VAL A 76 13.38 -11.72 4.99
N LEU A 77 12.28 -11.18 4.45
CA LEU A 77 12.07 -9.74 4.37
C LEU A 77 11.87 -9.09 5.75
N VAL A 78 11.15 -9.75 6.66
CA VAL A 78 11.04 -9.33 8.07
C VAL A 78 12.43 -9.33 8.71
N GLY A 79 13.21 -10.40 8.51
CA GLY A 79 14.60 -10.47 8.97
C GLY A 79 15.42 -9.28 8.49
N ASN A 80 15.35 -8.98 7.20
CA ASN A 80 16.06 -7.85 6.58
C ASN A 80 15.66 -6.50 7.17
N VAL A 81 14.36 -6.28 7.42
CA VAL A 81 13.87 -5.04 8.05
C VAL A 81 14.41 -4.92 9.48
N LEU A 82 14.37 -6.00 10.26
CA LEU A 82 14.87 -6.02 11.64
C LEU A 82 16.39 -5.78 11.68
N ASP A 83 17.13 -6.41 10.77
CA ASP A 83 18.58 -6.26 10.66
C ASP A 83 18.95 -4.82 10.28
N ALA A 84 18.27 -4.23 9.30
CA ALA A 84 18.50 -2.84 8.91
C ALA A 84 18.11 -1.84 10.04
N PHE A 85 17.06 -2.13 10.82
CA PHE A 85 16.74 -1.36 12.02
C PHE A 85 17.82 -1.50 13.10
N ALA A 86 18.48 -2.66 13.18
CA ALA A 86 19.57 -2.90 14.12
C ALA A 86 20.78 -2.03 13.78
N ASP A 87 21.07 -1.82 12.50
CA ASP A 87 22.17 -0.95 12.05
C ASP A 87 21.89 0.54 12.28
N VAL A 88 20.64 0.98 12.09
CA VAL A 88 20.27 2.40 12.20
C VAL A 88 19.94 2.81 13.64
N ALA A 89 19.12 2.02 14.33
CA ALA A 89 18.59 2.37 15.65
C ALA A 89 18.17 1.13 16.45
N PRO A 90 19.13 0.32 16.96
CA PRO A 90 18.85 -1.00 17.52
C PRO A 90 17.94 -0.96 18.75
N SER A 91 18.02 0.12 19.55
CA SER A 91 17.10 0.35 20.68
C SER A 91 15.62 0.35 20.28
N LYS A 92 15.27 0.70 19.03
CA LYS A 92 13.88 0.74 18.57
C LYS A 92 13.27 -0.65 18.52
N ILE A 93 14.04 -1.69 18.23
CA ILE A 93 13.56 -3.08 18.21
C ILE A 93 12.97 -3.46 19.59
N LEU A 94 13.65 -3.03 20.67
CA LEU A 94 13.22 -3.29 22.05
C LEU A 94 12.06 -2.40 22.49
N LEU A 95 12.07 -1.13 22.07
CA LEU A 95 11.14 -0.11 22.58
C LEU A 95 9.86 0.03 21.75
N LYS A 96 9.88 -0.39 20.49
CA LYS A 96 8.75 -0.24 19.57
C LYS A 96 8.14 -1.60 19.29
N ILE A 97 7.01 -1.84 19.96
CA ILE A 97 6.20 -3.05 19.77
C ILE A 97 5.86 -3.35 18.30
N LYS A 98 5.70 -2.33 17.44
CA LYS A 98 5.42 -2.52 16.01
C LYS A 98 6.51 -3.32 15.31
N ILE A 99 7.76 -3.10 15.69
CA ILE A 99 8.92 -3.78 15.12
C ILE A 99 8.93 -5.23 15.64
N HIS A 100 8.68 -5.44 16.93
CA HIS A 100 8.53 -6.77 17.51
C HIS A 100 7.35 -7.55 16.90
N LEU A 101 6.23 -6.90 16.57
CA LEU A 101 5.07 -7.57 15.97
C LEU A 101 5.40 -8.20 14.60
N LEU A 102 6.40 -7.69 13.87
CA LEU A 102 6.81 -8.29 12.60
C LEU A 102 7.30 -9.74 12.77
N THR A 103 7.87 -10.11 13.92
CA THR A 103 8.32 -11.49 14.16
C THR A 103 7.16 -12.47 14.34
N HIS A 104 5.94 -11.98 14.57
CA HIS A 104 4.74 -12.80 14.71
C HIS A 104 3.98 -12.93 13.39
N LEU A 105 4.42 -12.22 12.35
CA LEU A 105 3.70 -12.07 11.10
C LEU A 105 3.42 -13.41 10.41
N ARG A 106 4.38 -14.35 10.41
CA ARG A 106 4.18 -15.70 9.88
C ARG A 106 2.99 -16.42 10.54
N ASN A 107 2.96 -16.41 11.86
CA ASN A 107 1.90 -17.05 12.64
C ASN A 107 0.56 -16.33 12.46
N ASP A 108 0.59 -15.01 12.41
CA ASP A 108 -0.60 -14.19 12.18
C ASP A 108 -1.18 -14.44 10.77
N ILE A 109 -0.34 -14.53 9.74
CA ILE A 109 -0.79 -14.84 8.37
C ILE A 109 -1.41 -16.24 8.30
N ARG A 110 -0.77 -17.26 8.90
CA ARG A 110 -1.35 -18.61 8.93
C ARG A 110 -2.72 -18.65 9.62
N ARG A 111 -2.89 -17.83 10.65
CA ARG A 111 -4.11 -17.85 11.46
C ARG A 111 -5.24 -16.99 10.90
N PHE A 112 -4.91 -15.83 10.33
CA PHE A 112 -5.87 -14.79 9.95
C PHE A 112 -5.92 -14.52 8.45
N GLY A 113 -5.03 -15.13 7.67
CA GLY A 113 -4.89 -14.91 6.23
C GLY A 113 -4.06 -13.66 5.91
N PRO A 114 -4.18 -13.12 4.68
CA PRO A 114 -3.37 -12.01 4.21
C PRO A 114 -3.45 -10.75 5.10
N PRO A 115 -2.34 -10.03 5.36
CA PRO A 115 -2.31 -8.95 6.36
C PRO A 115 -3.27 -7.80 6.12
N ILE A 116 -3.55 -7.49 4.85
CA ILE A 116 -4.49 -6.43 4.47
C ILE A 116 -5.91 -6.69 5.00
N ARG A 117 -6.31 -7.96 5.17
CA ARG A 117 -7.68 -8.32 5.57
C ARG A 117 -7.99 -8.01 7.03
N TYR A 118 -6.97 -7.92 7.88
CA TYR A 118 -7.12 -7.51 9.27
C TYR A 118 -6.53 -6.12 9.56
N ALA A 119 -6.26 -5.33 8.52
CA ALA A 119 -5.90 -3.92 8.69
C ALA A 119 -7.11 -3.11 9.21
N THR A 120 -6.85 -2.14 10.09
CA THR A 120 -7.92 -1.33 10.70
C THR A 120 -8.39 -0.14 9.87
N GLU A 121 -7.77 0.11 8.71
CA GLU A 121 -8.07 1.30 7.90
C GLU A 121 -9.54 1.35 7.49
N ILE A 122 -10.11 0.21 7.11
CA ILE A 122 -11.54 0.09 6.78
C ILE A 122 -12.39 0.49 8.00
N PHE A 123 -12.07 -0.02 9.20
CA PHE A 123 -12.79 0.35 10.42
C PHE A 123 -12.61 1.83 10.79
N GLU A 124 -11.43 2.41 10.55
CA GLU A 124 -11.18 3.84 10.79
C GLU A 124 -11.98 4.74 9.85
N ALA A 125 -12.18 4.33 8.60
CA ALA A 125 -13.03 5.05 7.65
C ALA A 125 -14.49 5.16 8.15
N PHE A 126 -14.97 4.14 8.88
CA PHE A 126 -16.29 4.15 9.50
C PHE A 126 -16.42 5.13 10.68
N ASN A 127 -15.33 5.68 11.22
CA ASN A 127 -15.43 6.73 12.25
C ASN A 127 -16.17 7.96 11.73
N ALA A 128 -16.07 8.28 10.43
CA ALA A 128 -16.84 9.36 9.82
C ALA A 128 -18.35 9.05 9.85
N VAL A 129 -18.73 7.84 9.46
CA VAL A 129 -20.13 7.36 9.51
C VAL A 129 -20.64 7.39 10.95
N PHE A 130 -19.86 6.88 11.91
CA PHE A 130 -20.19 6.91 13.33
C PHE A 130 -20.49 8.33 13.84
N ARG A 131 -19.66 9.31 13.44
CA ARG A 131 -19.89 10.73 13.79
C ARG A 131 -21.17 11.27 13.15
N LEU A 132 -21.44 10.95 11.89
CA LEU A 132 -22.67 11.39 11.21
C LEU A 132 -23.91 10.82 11.89
N CYS A 133 -23.92 9.52 12.23
CA CYS A 133 -25.01 8.89 12.98
C CYS A 133 -25.26 9.61 14.31
N SER A 134 -24.19 10.06 14.98
CA SER A 134 -24.31 10.82 16.23
C SER A 134 -24.81 12.25 16.02
N ILE A 135 -24.35 12.96 14.97
CA ILE A 135 -24.73 14.37 14.68
C ILE A 135 -26.21 14.47 14.28
N TYR A 136 -26.72 13.47 13.56
CA TYR A 136 -28.10 13.47 13.06
C TYR A 136 -29.08 12.72 13.98
N SER A 137 -28.68 12.36 15.20
CA SER A 137 -29.59 11.78 16.19
C SER A 137 -30.24 12.87 17.04
N ASN A 138 -31.30 12.54 17.78
CA ASN A 138 -31.93 13.47 18.73
C ASN A 138 -31.08 13.70 20.00
N HIS A 139 -29.90 13.10 20.07
CA HIS A 139 -28.91 13.15 21.15
C HIS A 139 -29.40 12.65 22.52
N GLN A 140 -30.58 12.03 22.61
CA GLN A 140 -31.11 11.50 23.88
C GLN A 140 -30.43 10.20 24.27
N ALA A 141 -30.12 9.33 23.30
CA ALA A 141 -29.40 8.09 23.52
C ALA A 141 -28.46 7.77 22.34
N PRO A 142 -27.36 8.54 22.15
CA PRO A 142 -26.51 8.42 20.97
C PRO A 142 -26.00 7.01 20.70
N SER A 143 -25.63 6.26 21.74
CA SER A 143 -25.14 4.88 21.61
C SER A 143 -26.21 3.93 21.04
N ARG A 144 -27.46 4.06 21.48
CA ARG A 144 -28.60 3.27 20.99
C ARG A 144 -28.91 3.65 19.55
N ASP A 145 -28.98 4.94 19.25
CA ASP A 145 -29.31 5.44 17.91
C ASP A 145 -28.28 4.99 16.88
N ILE A 146 -26.99 5.12 17.21
CA ILE A 146 -25.89 4.65 16.34
C ILE A 146 -25.98 3.13 16.13
N ALA A 147 -26.22 2.36 17.20
CA ALA A 147 -26.33 0.91 17.10
C ALA A 147 -27.52 0.47 16.20
N ILE A 148 -28.65 1.16 16.30
CA ILE A 148 -29.81 0.93 15.43
C ILE A 148 -29.46 1.26 13.98
N GLN A 149 -28.87 2.44 13.71
CA GLN A 149 -28.50 2.82 12.34
C GLN A 149 -27.50 1.84 11.72
N PHE A 150 -26.47 1.41 12.45
CA PHE A 150 -25.53 0.40 11.95
C PHE A 150 -26.20 -0.95 11.72
N SER A 151 -27.14 -1.34 12.59
CA SER A 151 -27.94 -2.55 12.39
C SER A 151 -28.82 -2.45 11.14
N ASP A 152 -29.42 -1.29 10.88
CA ASP A 152 -30.23 -1.05 9.67
C ASP A 152 -29.37 -1.08 8.41
N MET A 153 -28.21 -0.40 8.41
CA MET A 153 -27.25 -0.44 7.30
C MET A 153 -26.74 -1.86 7.04
N GLY A 154 -26.42 -2.59 8.11
CA GLY A 154 -26.01 -4.00 8.04
C GLY A 154 -27.12 -4.90 7.49
N ARG A 155 -28.37 -4.69 7.92
CA ARG A 155 -29.55 -5.41 7.42
C ARG A 155 -29.76 -5.16 5.93
N VAL A 156 -29.71 -3.90 5.48
CA VAL A 156 -29.83 -3.53 4.07
C VAL A 156 -28.74 -4.22 3.24
N LYS A 157 -27.48 -4.14 3.70
CA LYS A 157 -26.35 -4.81 3.03
C LYS A 157 -26.55 -6.33 2.96
N HIS A 158 -26.95 -6.98 4.05
CA HIS A 158 -27.19 -8.43 4.11
C HIS A 158 -28.30 -8.86 3.14
N ILE A 159 -29.43 -8.16 3.14
CA ILE A 159 -30.57 -8.47 2.26
C ILE A 159 -30.18 -8.29 0.79
N LEU A 160 -29.58 -7.16 0.42
CA LEU A 160 -29.25 -6.84 -0.97
C LEU A 160 -28.10 -7.70 -1.52
N SER A 161 -27.22 -8.20 -0.67
CA SER A 161 -26.13 -9.12 -1.07
C SER A 161 -26.58 -10.59 -1.16
N GLY A 162 -27.85 -10.90 -0.90
CA GLY A 162 -28.36 -12.27 -0.96
C GLY A 162 -28.13 -13.08 0.32
N GLY A 163 -27.94 -12.43 1.46
CA GLY A 163 -27.88 -13.11 2.75
C GLY A 163 -29.19 -13.81 3.11
N TYR A 164 -29.08 -14.95 3.79
CA TYR A 164 -30.22 -15.71 4.31
C TYR A 164 -30.54 -15.32 5.74
N TRP A 165 -31.81 -15.41 6.15
CA TRP A 165 -32.22 -15.25 7.55
C TRP A 165 -33.31 -16.26 7.92
N PRO A 166 -33.39 -16.67 9.19
CA PRO A 166 -34.39 -17.63 9.63
C PRO A 166 -35.76 -16.94 9.72
N ARG A 167 -36.80 -17.63 9.25
CA ARG A 167 -38.21 -17.26 9.39
C ARG A 167 -38.93 -18.41 10.10
N SER A 168 -39.56 -18.11 11.23
CA SER A 168 -40.43 -19.08 11.89
C SER A 168 -41.72 -19.23 11.07
N THR A 169 -42.04 -20.47 10.73
CA THR A 169 -43.34 -20.81 10.13
C THR A 169 -44.41 -20.91 11.21
N SER A 170 -45.68 -20.84 10.82
CA SER A 170 -46.82 -21.00 11.74
C SER A 170 -46.83 -22.32 12.52
N HIS A 171 -46.05 -23.31 12.05
CA HIS A 171 -45.92 -24.65 12.64
C HIS A 171 -44.65 -24.80 13.50
N GLY A 172 -43.94 -23.71 13.81
CA GLY A 172 -42.73 -23.73 14.66
C GLY A 172 -41.44 -24.17 13.97
N ASN A 173 -41.48 -24.53 12.68
CA ASN A 173 -40.29 -24.88 11.91
C ASN A 173 -39.54 -23.62 11.43
N VAL A 174 -38.22 -23.62 11.50
CA VAL A 174 -37.35 -22.55 10.99
C VAL A 174 -37.06 -22.78 9.51
N GLN A 175 -37.51 -21.85 8.67
CA GLN A 175 -37.18 -21.82 7.25
C GLN A 175 -36.17 -20.72 6.98
N TRP A 176 -35.05 -21.04 6.34
CA TRP A 176 -34.11 -20.04 5.86
C TRP A 176 -34.65 -19.40 4.58
N VAL A 177 -34.85 -18.09 4.61
CA VAL A 177 -35.38 -17.31 3.49
C VAL A 177 -34.36 -16.27 3.04
N GLN A 178 -34.49 -15.85 1.78
CA GLN A 178 -33.66 -14.85 1.13
C GLN A 178 -34.59 -13.82 0.49
N ALA A 179 -34.07 -12.62 0.21
CA ALA A 179 -34.76 -11.65 -0.62
C ALA A 179 -35.07 -12.23 -2.01
N SER A 180 -36.18 -11.80 -2.62
CA SER A 180 -36.56 -12.23 -3.96
C SER A 180 -35.54 -11.75 -5.01
N LYS A 181 -35.47 -12.44 -6.15
CA LYS A 181 -34.58 -12.06 -7.26
C LYS A 181 -34.76 -10.59 -7.68
N THR A 182 -35.98 -10.05 -7.61
CA THR A 182 -36.27 -8.64 -7.90
C THR A 182 -35.56 -7.70 -6.93
N VAL A 183 -35.61 -7.99 -5.62
CA VAL A 183 -34.90 -7.18 -4.60
C VAL A 183 -33.39 -7.29 -4.78
N LEU A 184 -32.86 -8.50 -5.03
CA LEU A 184 -31.44 -8.71 -5.26
C LEU A 184 -30.94 -7.96 -6.53
N SER A 185 -31.78 -7.87 -7.56
CA SER A 185 -31.47 -7.15 -8.79
C SER A 185 -31.27 -5.64 -8.59
N LEU A 186 -31.80 -5.05 -7.51
CA LEU A 186 -31.62 -3.63 -7.21
C LEU A 186 -30.15 -3.28 -7.00
N LEU A 187 -29.37 -4.15 -6.35
CA LEU A 187 -27.94 -3.94 -6.18
C LEU A 187 -27.23 -3.91 -7.53
N ALA A 188 -27.62 -4.76 -8.48
CA ALA A 188 -27.01 -4.81 -9.82
C ALA A 188 -27.44 -3.65 -10.73
N ASN A 189 -28.71 -3.22 -10.64
CA ASN A 189 -29.33 -2.34 -11.62
C ASN A 189 -29.39 -0.86 -11.19
N VAL A 190 -29.24 -0.56 -9.90
CA VAL A 190 -29.43 0.80 -9.39
C VAL A 190 -28.10 1.40 -8.88
N PRO A 191 -27.42 2.25 -9.68
CA PRO A 191 -26.10 2.78 -9.33
C PRO A 191 -26.05 3.61 -8.04
N ILE A 192 -27.17 4.18 -7.60
CA ILE A 192 -27.20 4.94 -6.34
C ILE A 192 -27.06 4.01 -5.13
N ILE A 193 -27.66 2.82 -5.17
CA ILE A 193 -27.57 1.81 -4.12
C ILE A 193 -26.14 1.26 -4.05
N GLN A 194 -25.54 1.00 -5.22
CA GLN A 194 -24.13 0.59 -5.34
C GLN A 194 -23.21 1.60 -4.67
N ARG A 195 -23.34 2.89 -5.01
CA ARG A 195 -22.56 3.98 -4.41
C ARG A 195 -22.75 4.07 -2.89
N HIS A 196 -23.98 3.95 -2.38
CA HIS A 196 -24.25 4.01 -0.94
C HIS A 196 -23.65 2.82 -0.18
N LEU A 197 -23.60 1.64 -0.79
CA LEU A 197 -23.00 0.45 -0.20
C LEU A 197 -21.49 0.35 -0.44
N GLY A 198 -20.90 1.30 -1.18
CA GLY A 198 -19.51 1.22 -1.63
C GLY A 198 -19.25 0.01 -2.54
N TRP A 199 -20.29 -0.53 -3.18
CA TRP A 199 -20.19 -1.65 -4.09
C TRP A 199 -19.87 -1.15 -5.49
N VAL A 200 -18.88 -1.76 -6.13
CA VAL A 200 -18.52 -1.49 -7.52
C VAL A 200 -18.76 -2.77 -8.30
N SER A 201 -19.52 -2.69 -9.40
CA SER A 201 -19.72 -3.85 -10.25
C SER A 201 -18.40 -4.27 -10.89
N HIS A 202 -17.96 -5.49 -10.60
CA HIS A 202 -16.86 -6.14 -11.32
C HIS A 202 -17.15 -6.34 -12.81
N GLN A 203 -18.41 -6.17 -13.22
CA GLN A 203 -18.89 -6.32 -14.60
C GLN A 203 -19.22 -4.99 -15.25
N SER A 204 -18.69 -3.86 -14.75
CA SER A 204 -18.85 -2.60 -15.49
C SER A 204 -18.30 -2.80 -16.91
N ALA A 205 -19.12 -2.54 -17.92
CA ALA A 205 -18.73 -2.74 -19.32
C ALA A 205 -17.40 -2.03 -19.64
N ASP A 206 -17.10 -0.93 -18.93
CA ASP A 206 -15.92 -0.08 -19.08
C ASP A 206 -14.61 -0.71 -18.59
N VAL A 207 -14.65 -1.79 -17.79
CA VAL A 207 -13.45 -2.49 -17.28
C VAL A 207 -13.44 -3.95 -17.78
N GLN A 208 -13.74 -4.15 -19.06
CA GLN A 208 -13.55 -5.45 -19.70
C GLN A 208 -12.13 -5.57 -20.21
N ALA A 209 -11.44 -6.65 -19.86
CA ALA A 209 -10.10 -6.94 -20.33
C ALA A 209 -10.03 -6.91 -21.86
N GLY A 210 -9.02 -6.23 -22.40
CA GLY A 210 -8.82 -6.01 -23.82
C GLY A 210 -9.70 -4.93 -24.45
N ARG A 211 -10.56 -4.25 -23.69
CA ARG A 211 -11.34 -3.13 -24.22
C ARG A 211 -10.41 -1.95 -24.52
N VAL A 212 -10.43 -1.51 -25.77
CA VAL A 212 -9.70 -0.33 -26.27
C VAL A 212 -10.63 0.87 -26.31
N THR A 213 -10.18 2.00 -25.76
CA THR A 213 -10.93 3.26 -25.75
C THR A 213 -10.04 4.43 -26.13
N PHE A 214 -10.66 5.49 -26.64
CA PHE A 214 -10.01 6.76 -26.98
C PHE A 214 -10.65 7.90 -26.20
N ARG A 215 -9.92 8.99 -26.01
CA ARG A 215 -10.50 10.20 -25.39
C ARG A 215 -11.69 10.73 -26.20
N SER A 216 -11.62 10.67 -27.52
CA SER A 216 -12.72 11.00 -28.43
C SER A 216 -12.76 10.04 -29.61
N ARG A 217 -13.80 9.21 -29.69
CA ARG A 217 -14.00 8.28 -30.81
C ARG A 217 -14.26 8.99 -32.13
N LYS A 218 -14.87 10.19 -32.10
CA LYS A 218 -15.14 11.01 -33.29
C LYS A 218 -13.87 11.52 -33.96
N LYS A 219 -12.77 11.63 -33.19
CA LYS A 219 -11.45 12.05 -33.68
C LYS A 219 -10.54 10.87 -34.01
N ALA A 220 -11.05 9.63 -33.99
CA ALA A 220 -10.26 8.48 -34.35
C ALA A 220 -9.95 8.53 -35.86
N VAL A 221 -8.68 8.38 -36.20
CA VAL A 221 -8.17 8.42 -37.58
C VAL A 221 -7.98 6.98 -38.04
N LYS A 222 -8.47 6.68 -39.24
CA LYS A 222 -8.24 5.40 -39.91
C LYS A 222 -6.78 5.32 -40.36
N VAL A 223 -6.11 4.21 -40.07
CA VAL A 223 -4.70 3.98 -40.39
C VAL A 223 -4.56 2.69 -41.19
N SER A 224 -3.71 2.70 -42.22
CA SER A 224 -3.37 1.50 -42.99
C SER A 224 -2.46 0.59 -42.15
N TRP A 225 -2.70 -0.73 -42.15
CA TRP A 225 -1.90 -1.68 -41.38
C TRP A 225 -0.40 -1.53 -41.66
N SER A 226 -0.02 -1.45 -42.95
CA SER A 226 1.37 -1.27 -43.40
C SER A 226 2.12 -0.07 -42.81
N GLN A 227 1.40 0.94 -42.31
CA GLN A 227 1.99 2.14 -41.70
C GLN A 227 2.12 2.04 -40.17
N THR A 228 1.64 0.94 -39.58
CA THR A 228 1.63 0.75 -38.13
C THR A 228 2.90 0.04 -37.66
N THR A 229 3.26 0.24 -36.39
CA THR A 229 4.37 -0.50 -35.77
C THR A 229 4.01 -1.98 -35.63
N ALA A 230 2.72 -2.28 -35.46
CA ALA A 230 2.21 -3.64 -35.43
C ALA A 230 2.54 -4.45 -36.71
N ALA A 231 2.54 -3.81 -37.88
CA ALA A 231 2.90 -4.47 -39.14
C ALA A 231 4.37 -4.89 -39.21
N VAL A 232 5.27 -4.13 -38.58
CA VAL A 232 6.69 -4.51 -38.45
C VAL A 232 6.84 -5.69 -37.49
N ALA A 233 6.01 -5.76 -36.45
CA ALA A 233 6.04 -6.82 -35.44
C ALA A 233 5.39 -8.15 -35.89
N CYS A 234 4.43 -8.10 -36.81
CA CYS A 234 3.71 -9.26 -37.34
C CYS A 234 4.05 -9.48 -38.82
N THR A 235 5.10 -10.27 -39.10
CA THR A 235 5.54 -10.60 -40.46
C THR A 235 4.68 -11.66 -41.15
N GLU A 236 3.93 -12.47 -40.39
CA GLU A 236 3.29 -13.69 -40.94
C GLU A 236 1.85 -13.46 -41.44
N HIS A 237 1.13 -12.46 -40.94
CA HIS A 237 -0.26 -12.21 -41.34
C HIS A 237 -0.56 -10.70 -41.36
N SER A 238 -0.77 -10.14 -42.55
CA SER A 238 -1.34 -8.80 -42.70
C SER A 238 -2.87 -8.91 -42.65
N PRO A 239 -3.55 -8.39 -41.61
CA PRO A 239 -5.00 -8.23 -41.61
C PRO A 239 -5.42 -7.08 -42.55
N SER A 240 -5.23 -7.29 -43.85
CA SER A 240 -5.42 -6.27 -44.90
C SER A 240 -6.88 -5.85 -45.08
N ASP A 241 -7.83 -6.72 -44.72
CA ASP A 241 -9.28 -6.49 -44.87
C ASP A 241 -9.94 -5.80 -43.67
N ILE A 242 -9.15 -5.27 -42.74
CA ILE A 242 -9.64 -4.72 -41.48
C ILE A 242 -9.27 -3.25 -41.37
N ASP A 243 -10.28 -2.41 -41.10
CA ASP A 243 -10.07 -1.02 -40.76
C ASP A 243 -9.49 -0.88 -39.35
N TRP A 244 -8.30 -0.28 -39.25
CA TRP A 244 -7.63 0.04 -38.00
C TRP A 244 -7.76 1.52 -37.68
N PHE A 245 -7.96 1.83 -36.40
CA PHE A 245 -8.14 3.19 -35.92
C PHE A 245 -7.15 3.52 -34.81
N VAL A 246 -6.59 4.72 -34.88
CA VAL A 246 -5.79 5.34 -33.81
C VAL A 246 -6.55 6.57 -33.32
N GLY A 247 -6.57 6.80 -32.01
CA GLY A 247 -7.25 7.96 -31.43
C GLY A 247 -6.37 8.73 -30.47
N GLU A 248 -6.81 9.94 -30.11
CA GLU A 248 -6.16 10.74 -29.07
C GLU A 248 -6.16 9.99 -27.73
N VAL A 249 -4.96 9.77 -27.18
CA VAL A 249 -4.71 9.11 -25.89
C VAL A 249 -5.40 7.74 -25.81
N PRO A 250 -4.91 6.75 -26.59
CA PRO A 250 -5.50 5.43 -26.59
C PRO A 250 -5.22 4.71 -25.29
N LYS A 251 -6.20 3.92 -24.86
CA LYS A 251 -6.21 3.18 -23.60
C LYS A 251 -6.65 1.75 -23.86
N VAL A 252 -6.01 0.80 -23.20
CA VAL A 252 -6.44 -0.61 -23.15
C VAL A 252 -6.59 -1.04 -21.69
N VAL A 253 -7.62 -1.81 -21.40
CA VAL A 253 -7.82 -2.42 -20.07
C VAL A 253 -7.09 -3.77 -20.05
N ALA A 254 -6.15 -3.97 -19.12
CA ALA A 254 -5.44 -5.22 -18.93
C ALA A 254 -6.32 -6.27 -18.21
N GLN A 255 -5.88 -7.52 -18.18
CA GLN A 255 -6.59 -8.60 -17.44
C GLN A 255 -6.66 -8.33 -15.93
N SER A 256 -5.66 -7.64 -15.36
CA SER A 256 -5.70 -7.13 -13.99
C SER A 256 -6.75 -6.03 -13.75
N GLY A 257 -7.41 -5.53 -14.80
CA GLY A 257 -8.31 -4.37 -14.77
C GLY A 257 -7.60 -3.03 -14.93
N ASP A 258 -6.27 -3.02 -15.11
CA ASP A 258 -5.50 -1.80 -15.24
C ASP A 258 -5.70 -1.08 -16.56
N ILE A 259 -5.78 0.24 -16.50
CA ILE A 259 -5.76 1.06 -17.70
C ILE A 259 -4.30 1.29 -18.12
N CYS A 260 -3.95 0.76 -19.29
CA CYS A 260 -2.65 0.94 -19.92
C CYS A 260 -2.78 1.95 -21.07
N THR A 261 -1.81 2.84 -21.19
CA THR A 261 -1.66 3.80 -22.30
C THR A 261 -0.35 3.56 -23.03
N ILE A 262 -0.16 4.20 -24.18
CA ILE A 262 1.17 4.29 -24.81
C ILE A 262 2.18 4.82 -23.78
N GLY A 263 3.36 4.20 -23.74
CA GLY A 263 4.42 4.43 -22.76
C GLY A 263 4.28 3.64 -21.45
N SER A 264 3.16 2.94 -21.22
CA SER A 264 3.01 2.08 -20.03
C SER A 264 3.87 0.83 -20.12
N TRP A 265 4.52 0.46 -19.02
CA TRP A 265 5.19 -0.82 -18.86
C TRP A 265 4.17 -1.92 -18.60
N ALA A 266 4.19 -2.99 -19.39
CA ALA A 266 3.21 -4.07 -19.32
C ALA A 266 3.83 -5.43 -19.62
N ILE A 267 3.24 -6.47 -19.03
CA ILE A 267 3.50 -7.85 -19.41
C ILE A 267 2.35 -8.32 -20.29
N VAL A 268 2.69 -8.93 -21.43
CA VAL A 268 1.72 -9.46 -22.39
C VAL A 268 1.92 -10.96 -22.59
N GLN A 269 0.83 -11.64 -22.93
CA GLN A 269 0.85 -13.05 -23.32
C GLN A 269 1.04 -13.15 -24.84
N GLU A 270 2.05 -13.90 -25.29
CA GLU A 270 2.25 -14.24 -26.70
C GLU A 270 1.55 -15.57 -27.04
N GLU A 271 1.36 -15.86 -28.33
CA GLU A 271 0.62 -17.03 -28.84
C GLU A 271 1.24 -18.39 -28.44
N ASN A 272 2.54 -18.43 -28.14
CA ASN A 272 3.27 -19.65 -27.75
C ASN A 272 3.32 -19.89 -26.23
N ASP A 273 2.34 -19.39 -25.48
CA ASP A 273 2.33 -19.32 -24.01
C ASP A 273 3.53 -18.59 -23.36
N LYS A 274 4.42 -18.00 -24.17
CA LYS A 274 5.52 -17.15 -23.70
C LYS A 274 5.00 -15.77 -23.28
N GLN A 275 5.67 -15.18 -22.31
CA GLN A 275 5.38 -13.81 -21.88
C GLN A 275 6.41 -12.85 -22.44
N ALA A 276 5.95 -11.68 -22.89
CA ALA A 276 6.80 -10.57 -23.26
C ALA A 276 6.69 -9.47 -22.20
N ILE A 277 7.84 -8.89 -21.85
CA ILE A 277 7.96 -7.74 -20.96
C ILE A 277 8.44 -6.54 -21.77
N GLY A 278 7.85 -5.37 -21.52
CA GLY A 278 8.18 -4.22 -22.32
C GLY A 278 7.30 -3.01 -22.12
N ARG A 279 7.39 -2.08 -23.06
CA ARG A 279 6.67 -0.80 -23.03
C ARG A 279 5.72 -0.69 -24.21
N ILE A 280 4.48 -0.30 -23.96
CA ILE A 280 3.48 -0.18 -25.02
C ILE A 280 3.87 0.97 -25.96
N SER A 281 4.10 0.68 -27.23
CA SER A 281 4.43 1.67 -28.27
C SER A 281 3.20 2.13 -29.04
N GLU A 282 2.22 1.25 -29.24
CA GLU A 282 1.05 1.52 -30.09
C GLU A 282 -0.18 0.75 -29.60
N ILE A 283 -1.36 1.36 -29.75
CA ILE A 283 -2.66 0.73 -29.45
C ILE A 283 -3.61 1.05 -30.61
N LEU A 284 -4.08 0.02 -31.29
CA LEU A 284 -4.97 0.11 -32.44
C LEU A 284 -6.35 -0.44 -32.09
N LEU A 285 -7.41 0.25 -32.48
CA LEU A 285 -8.78 -0.27 -32.38
C LEU A 285 -9.18 -0.93 -33.70
N ARG A 286 -9.80 -2.11 -33.61
CA ARG A 286 -10.40 -2.78 -34.77
C ARG A 286 -11.78 -2.17 -35.07
N GLY A 287 -11.95 -1.60 -36.27
CA GLY A 287 -13.14 -0.86 -36.70
C GLY A 287 -14.47 -1.58 -36.51
N ASN A 288 -14.50 -2.87 -36.83
CA ASN A 288 -15.72 -3.69 -36.80
C ASN A 288 -15.97 -4.39 -35.45
N SER A 289 -15.16 -4.11 -34.42
CA SER A 289 -15.29 -4.81 -33.14
C SER A 289 -16.43 -4.24 -32.29
N ARG A 290 -17.54 -4.97 -32.15
CA ARG A 290 -18.61 -4.65 -31.18
C ARG A 290 -18.08 -4.59 -29.74
N ALA A 291 -17.11 -5.43 -29.40
CA ALA A 291 -16.45 -5.45 -28.08
C ALA A 291 -15.38 -4.35 -27.90
N SER A 292 -15.14 -3.51 -28.92
CA SER A 292 -14.05 -2.53 -28.93
C SER A 292 -12.66 -3.13 -28.64
N HIS A 293 -12.38 -4.34 -29.12
CA HIS A 293 -11.06 -4.97 -29.05
C HIS A 293 -10.16 -4.46 -30.17
N GLY A 294 -8.87 -4.74 -30.04
CA GLY A 294 -7.85 -4.20 -30.93
C GLY A 294 -6.54 -4.96 -30.85
N VAL A 295 -5.48 -4.30 -31.32
CA VAL A 295 -4.11 -4.79 -31.28
C VAL A 295 -3.29 -3.84 -30.42
N VAL A 296 -2.42 -4.40 -29.59
CA VAL A 296 -1.46 -3.65 -28.77
C VAL A 296 -0.07 -4.06 -29.21
N THR A 297 0.73 -3.07 -29.59
CA THR A 297 2.14 -3.27 -29.93
C THR A 297 2.99 -2.92 -28.71
N LEU A 298 3.81 -3.87 -28.29
CA LEU A 298 4.74 -3.74 -27.19
C LEU A 298 6.16 -3.73 -27.76
N GLU A 299 6.94 -2.72 -27.40
CA GLU A 299 8.38 -2.73 -27.54
C GLU A 299 8.97 -3.70 -26.52
N ARG A 300 9.66 -4.75 -26.98
CA ARG A 300 10.24 -5.78 -26.12
C ARG A 300 11.51 -5.25 -25.44
N PHE A 301 11.61 -5.49 -24.14
CA PHE A 301 12.81 -5.29 -23.36
C PHE A 301 13.33 -6.64 -22.88
N GLN A 302 14.65 -6.79 -22.84
CA GLN A 302 15.28 -7.98 -22.31
C GLN A 302 15.44 -7.85 -20.79
N LEU A 303 14.99 -8.88 -20.07
CA LEU A 303 15.24 -9.00 -18.65
C LEU A 303 16.70 -9.42 -18.43
N GLY A 304 17.44 -8.65 -17.64
CA GLY A 304 18.80 -8.97 -17.24
C GLY A 304 18.87 -10.22 -16.36
N ALA A 305 20.00 -10.92 -16.39
CA ALA A 305 20.25 -12.10 -15.55
C ALA A 305 20.52 -11.73 -14.09
N ASP A 306 20.95 -10.50 -13.83
CA ASP A 306 21.33 -10.00 -12.51
C ASP A 306 20.33 -8.95 -11.99
N ILE A 307 20.32 -8.80 -10.66
CA ILE A 307 19.61 -7.71 -9.98
C ILE A 307 20.51 -6.48 -9.84
N HIS A 308 19.92 -5.29 -9.92
CA HIS A 308 20.62 -4.03 -9.75
C HIS A 308 21.35 -3.96 -8.39
N GLU A 309 22.60 -3.52 -8.38
CA GLU A 309 23.45 -3.55 -7.19
C GLU A 309 22.89 -2.70 -6.04
N ASP A 310 22.56 -1.43 -6.28
CA ASP A 310 21.99 -0.56 -5.25
C ASP A 310 20.52 -0.90 -4.94
N PHE A 311 19.67 -0.95 -5.98
CA PHE A 311 18.23 -1.11 -5.80
C PHE A 311 17.78 -2.53 -5.51
N LYS A 312 18.61 -3.56 -5.72
CA LYS A 312 18.26 -4.99 -5.53
C LYS A 312 16.95 -5.37 -6.22
N CYS A 313 16.78 -4.89 -7.45
CA CYS A 313 15.61 -5.11 -8.29
C CYS A 313 16.05 -5.61 -9.68
N PRO A 314 15.21 -6.35 -10.41
CA PRO A 314 15.51 -6.79 -11.78
C PRO A 314 15.75 -5.62 -12.74
N ILE A 315 16.61 -5.83 -13.73
CA ILE A 315 16.99 -4.82 -14.72
C ILE A 315 16.37 -5.17 -16.07
N LEU A 316 15.96 -4.16 -16.82
CA LEU A 316 15.50 -4.25 -18.20
C LEU A 316 16.43 -3.46 -19.10
N HIS A 317 16.82 -4.08 -20.21
CA HIS A 317 17.62 -3.46 -21.25
C HIS A 317 16.87 -3.47 -22.57
N ARG A 318 16.93 -2.35 -23.28
CA ARG A 318 16.39 -2.26 -24.63
C ARG A 318 17.20 -3.12 -25.58
N GLN A 319 16.53 -3.90 -26.42
CA GLN A 319 17.19 -4.72 -27.42
C GLN A 319 17.62 -3.85 -28.61
N ILE A 320 18.81 -4.13 -29.15
CA ILE A 320 19.33 -3.49 -30.36
C ILE A 320 19.66 -4.60 -31.38
N PRO A 321 18.99 -4.65 -32.55
CA PRO A 321 17.92 -3.75 -33.01
C PRO A 321 16.64 -3.89 -32.16
N GLN A 322 15.80 -2.84 -32.19
CA GLN A 322 14.53 -2.81 -31.47
C GLN A 322 13.62 -3.96 -31.92
N SER A 323 13.09 -4.68 -30.95
CA SER A 323 12.16 -5.79 -31.18
C SER A 323 10.76 -5.39 -30.72
N TYR A 324 9.76 -5.67 -31.54
CA TYR A 324 8.36 -5.39 -31.25
C TYR A 324 7.54 -6.67 -31.28
N VAL A 325 6.47 -6.70 -30.48
CA VAL A 325 5.44 -7.74 -30.53
C VAL A 325 4.08 -7.08 -30.60
N ALA A 326 3.27 -7.50 -31.57
CA ALA A 326 1.87 -7.13 -31.62
C ALA A 326 1.03 -8.30 -31.12
N VAL A 327 0.17 -8.02 -30.15
CA VAL A 327 -0.73 -9.00 -29.53
C VAL A 327 -2.16 -8.49 -29.57
N ALA A 328 -3.11 -9.40 -29.46
CA ALA A 328 -4.51 -9.02 -29.22
C ALA A 328 -4.60 -8.18 -27.94
N SER A 329 -5.48 -7.18 -27.92
CA SER A 329 -5.65 -6.30 -26.75
C SER A 329 -6.04 -7.07 -25.48
N THR A 330 -6.72 -8.21 -25.62
CA THR A 330 -7.09 -9.12 -24.52
C THR A 330 -5.91 -9.86 -23.90
N ALA A 331 -4.75 -9.89 -24.57
CA ALA A 331 -3.55 -10.59 -24.11
C ALA A 331 -2.68 -9.75 -23.15
N VAL A 332 -3.03 -8.48 -22.92
CA VAL A 332 -2.32 -7.62 -21.95
C VAL A 332 -2.66 -8.09 -20.54
N LYS A 333 -1.70 -8.70 -19.84
CA LYS A 333 -1.94 -9.28 -18.51
C LYS A 333 -2.12 -8.20 -17.44
N PHE A 334 -1.08 -7.41 -17.23
CA PHE A 334 -1.09 -6.36 -16.22
C PHE A 334 -0.03 -5.30 -16.49
N ARG A 335 -0.25 -4.12 -15.89
CA ARG A 335 0.69 -3.01 -15.93
C ARG A 335 1.66 -3.10 -14.75
N PHE A 336 2.93 -2.80 -14.95
CA PHE A 336 3.90 -2.67 -13.87
C PHE A 336 4.63 -1.32 -13.95
N SER A 337 5.54 -1.08 -13.02
CA SER A 337 6.33 0.15 -12.96
C SER A 337 7.80 -0.19 -13.14
N ALA A 338 8.46 0.51 -14.05
CA ALA A 338 9.91 0.51 -14.18
C ALA A 338 10.42 1.95 -14.24
N GLN A 339 11.58 2.20 -13.64
CA GLN A 339 12.25 3.51 -13.61
C GLN A 339 13.50 3.46 -14.46
N HIS A 340 13.83 4.56 -15.12
CA HIS A 340 15.10 4.68 -15.84
C HIS A 340 16.26 4.49 -14.87
N ASP A 341 17.29 3.75 -15.29
CA ASP A 341 18.52 3.59 -14.53
C ASP A 341 19.41 4.83 -14.70
N CYS A 342 19.04 5.88 -13.98
CA CYS A 342 19.73 7.16 -14.01
C CYS A 342 21.15 7.08 -13.45
N ARG A 343 21.46 6.05 -12.65
CA ARG A 343 22.77 5.90 -12.01
C ARG A 343 23.77 5.27 -12.96
N LEU A 344 23.36 4.26 -13.72
CA LEU A 344 24.16 3.73 -14.81
C LEU A 344 24.41 4.79 -15.89
N ALA A 345 23.36 5.52 -16.27
CA ALA A 345 23.42 6.50 -17.37
C ALA A 345 23.97 7.88 -16.96
N ASN A 346 24.28 8.09 -15.68
CA ASN A 346 24.75 9.36 -15.09
C ASN A 346 23.89 10.58 -15.48
N CYS A 347 22.57 10.41 -15.48
CA CYS A 347 21.61 11.44 -15.88
C CYS A 347 21.78 12.71 -15.03
N GLN A 348 21.69 13.88 -15.69
CA GLN A 348 21.91 15.17 -15.03
C GLN A 348 20.61 15.97 -14.90
N PRO A 349 20.43 16.72 -13.80
CA PRO A 349 19.30 17.61 -13.63
C PRO A 349 19.53 18.89 -14.45
N THR A 350 19.30 18.85 -15.75
CA THR A 350 19.53 19.97 -16.68
C THR A 350 18.23 20.61 -17.17
N ARG A 351 17.08 19.94 -17.00
CA ARG A 351 15.81 20.40 -17.59
C ARG A 351 15.08 21.33 -16.64
N HIS A 352 14.89 22.59 -17.02
CA HIS A 352 14.05 23.51 -16.26
C HIS A 352 12.58 23.39 -16.73
N THR A 353 11.64 23.33 -15.79
CA THR A 353 10.20 23.41 -16.08
C THR A 353 9.54 24.39 -15.11
N ARG A 354 8.64 25.22 -15.61
CA ARG A 354 7.87 26.15 -14.76
C ARG A 354 6.90 25.36 -13.89
N GLN A 355 6.86 25.65 -12.59
CA GLN A 355 5.94 25.01 -11.67
C GLN A 355 4.51 25.47 -11.96
N ILE A 356 3.58 24.52 -11.97
CA ILE A 356 2.14 24.80 -12.07
C ILE A 356 1.57 24.77 -10.65
N GLN A 357 1.00 25.88 -10.19
CA GLN A 357 0.24 25.96 -8.95
C GLN A 357 -1.19 26.34 -9.27
N GLU A 358 -2.16 25.60 -8.75
CA GLU A 358 -3.59 25.89 -8.97
C GLU A 358 -3.99 26.03 -10.44
N ARG A 359 -3.33 25.25 -11.34
CA ARG A 359 -3.49 25.29 -12.80
C ARG A 359 -2.96 26.57 -13.48
N GLN A 360 -2.25 27.43 -12.77
CA GLN A 360 -1.54 28.58 -13.33
C GLN A 360 -0.03 28.30 -13.39
N VAL A 361 0.59 28.67 -14.51
CA VAL A 361 2.03 28.57 -14.69
C VAL A 361 2.69 29.69 -13.90
N THR A 362 3.50 29.33 -12.91
CA THR A 362 4.22 30.30 -12.07
C THR A 362 5.57 30.66 -12.68
N GLU A 363 6.17 31.75 -12.19
CA GLU A 363 7.56 32.13 -12.54
C GLU A 363 8.61 31.23 -11.89
N ARG A 364 8.22 30.45 -10.88
CA ARG A 364 9.11 29.52 -10.19
C ARG A 364 9.47 28.38 -11.14
N THR A 365 10.75 28.17 -11.37
CA THR A 365 11.25 27.03 -12.14
C THR A 365 11.67 25.91 -11.20
N GLN A 366 11.46 24.69 -11.65
CA GLN A 366 11.95 23.48 -11.02
C GLN A 366 12.95 22.81 -11.96
N LEU A 367 14.08 22.43 -11.41
CA LEU A 367 15.09 21.63 -12.09
C LEU A 367 14.65 20.16 -12.06
N LEU A 368 14.56 19.55 -13.25
CA LEU A 368 14.17 18.17 -13.47
C LEU A 368 15.33 17.41 -14.09
N LEU A 369 15.38 16.12 -13.75
CA LEU A 369 16.31 15.17 -14.35
C LEU A 369 16.01 15.01 -15.84
N GLN A 370 17.05 15.13 -16.67
CA GLN A 370 17.00 14.80 -18.08
C GLN A 370 17.76 13.49 -18.28
N HIS A 371 17.07 12.49 -18.81
CA HIS A 371 17.67 11.20 -19.12
C HIS A 371 18.57 11.32 -20.34
N SER A 372 19.78 10.76 -20.25
CA SER A 372 20.77 10.73 -21.33
C SER A 372 20.43 9.70 -22.40
N ASP A 373 19.80 8.59 -22.01
CA ASP A 373 19.30 7.53 -22.88
C ASP A 373 17.86 7.10 -22.49
N ASP A 374 17.32 6.13 -23.22
CA ASP A 374 16.02 5.49 -22.97
C ASP A 374 16.16 3.95 -23.08
N ASP A 375 17.29 3.42 -22.61
CA ASP A 375 17.68 2.04 -22.89
C ASP A 375 17.73 1.14 -21.65
N ASN A 376 18.03 1.70 -20.48
CA ASN A 376 18.24 0.93 -19.25
C ASN A 376 17.21 1.29 -18.19
N PHE A 377 16.56 0.28 -17.61
CA PHE A 377 15.49 0.46 -16.63
C PHE A 377 15.58 -0.55 -15.48
N VAL A 378 15.07 -0.16 -14.32
CA VAL A 378 14.94 -1.01 -13.13
C VAL A 378 13.47 -1.28 -12.87
N VAL A 379 13.10 -2.56 -12.73
CA VAL A 379 11.75 -2.99 -12.42
C VAL A 379 11.44 -2.68 -10.95
N ASN A 380 10.36 -1.93 -10.69
CA ASN A 380 10.00 -1.52 -9.34
C ASN A 380 9.34 -2.66 -8.53
N MET A 381 10.15 -3.45 -7.84
CA MET A 381 9.67 -4.50 -6.95
C MET A 381 9.08 -3.98 -5.62
N TYR A 382 9.13 -2.66 -5.38
CA TYR A 382 8.62 -2.00 -4.17
C TYR A 382 7.21 -1.41 -4.36
N ALA A 383 6.69 -1.44 -5.58
CA ALA A 383 5.33 -1.00 -5.86
C ALA A 383 4.33 -1.97 -5.22
N LEU A 384 3.28 -1.42 -4.59
CA LEU A 384 2.16 -2.20 -4.06
C LEU A 384 1.29 -2.79 -5.17
N HIS A 385 1.18 -2.05 -6.28
CA HIS A 385 0.31 -2.37 -7.38
C HIS A 385 0.84 -3.58 -8.18
N ASN A 386 0.01 -4.60 -8.38
CA ASN A 386 0.34 -5.85 -9.08
C ASN A 386 1.61 -6.57 -8.58
N ALA A 387 2.00 -6.38 -7.32
CA ALA A 387 3.24 -6.91 -6.81
C ALA A 387 3.34 -8.44 -6.91
N MET A 388 2.24 -9.14 -6.59
CA MET A 388 2.19 -10.60 -6.67
C MET A 388 2.23 -11.10 -8.13
N LEU A 389 1.46 -10.47 -9.02
CA LEU A 389 1.48 -10.79 -10.45
C LEU A 389 2.87 -10.59 -11.05
N LEU A 390 3.56 -9.52 -10.65
CA LEU A 390 4.94 -9.24 -11.09
C LEU A 390 5.92 -10.30 -10.58
N ARG A 391 5.81 -10.71 -9.31
CA ARG A 391 6.64 -11.78 -8.73
C ARG A 391 6.41 -13.14 -9.40
N GLN A 392 5.18 -13.42 -9.85
CA GLN A 392 4.84 -14.65 -10.56
C GLN A 392 5.30 -14.65 -12.02
N ALA A 393 5.28 -13.47 -12.66
CA ALA A 393 5.70 -13.34 -14.06
C ALA A 393 7.23 -13.34 -14.23
N LEU A 394 7.98 -12.94 -13.21
CA LEU A 394 9.43 -12.89 -13.24
C LEU A 394 10.05 -14.22 -12.75
N PRO A 395 11.24 -14.59 -13.28
CA PRO A 395 12.02 -15.70 -12.75
C PRO A 395 12.25 -15.59 -11.25
N ARG A 396 12.24 -16.73 -10.55
CA ARG A 396 12.30 -16.76 -9.09
C ARG A 396 13.64 -16.24 -8.58
N GLU A 397 14.72 -16.46 -9.33
CA GLU A 397 16.08 -16.03 -9.03
C GLU A 397 16.18 -14.50 -8.89
N LEU A 398 15.34 -13.77 -9.62
CA LEU A 398 15.32 -12.31 -9.66
C LEU A 398 14.31 -11.69 -8.68
N SER A 399 13.34 -12.47 -8.19
CA SER A 399 12.24 -11.98 -7.35
C SER A 399 12.29 -12.47 -5.89
N GLN A 400 13.05 -13.53 -5.63
CA GLN A 400 13.19 -14.08 -4.28
C GLN A 400 13.96 -13.13 -3.36
N PRO A 401 13.51 -12.94 -2.11
CA PRO A 401 14.24 -12.15 -1.13
C PRO A 401 15.59 -12.78 -0.78
N ILE A 402 16.62 -11.94 -0.71
CA ILE A 402 17.97 -12.34 -0.27
C ILE A 402 18.21 -11.81 1.14
N PRO A 403 18.67 -12.63 2.10
CA PRO A 403 19.05 -12.16 3.43
C PRO A 403 20.08 -11.03 3.36
N LEU A 404 19.89 -10.02 4.22
CA LEU A 404 20.76 -8.84 4.26
C LEU A 404 22.20 -9.19 4.66
N TYR A 405 22.33 -10.15 5.58
CA TYR A 405 23.60 -10.64 6.09
C TYR A 405 23.61 -12.17 5.99
N SER A 406 24.76 -12.72 5.60
CA SER A 406 24.99 -14.17 5.57
C SER A 406 24.96 -14.75 6.99
N ASP A 407 25.72 -14.15 7.90
CA ASP A 407 25.69 -14.47 9.33
C ASP A 407 24.98 -13.37 10.13
N ARG A 408 23.67 -13.58 10.32
CA ARG A 408 22.81 -12.67 11.08
C ARG A 408 23.17 -12.63 12.57
N GLN A 409 23.59 -13.77 13.13
CA GLN A 409 23.86 -13.88 14.57
C GLN A 409 25.10 -13.09 14.96
N LEU A 410 26.18 -13.19 14.17
CA LEU A 410 27.39 -12.40 14.39
C LEU A 410 27.08 -10.90 14.34
N ARG A 411 26.30 -10.47 13.36
CA ARG A 411 25.91 -9.05 13.24
C ARG A 411 25.07 -8.59 14.44
N HIS A 412 24.12 -9.40 14.89
CA HIS A 412 23.33 -9.10 16.08
C HIS A 412 24.19 -8.98 17.34
N ALA A 413 25.18 -9.85 17.52
CA ALA A 413 26.11 -9.79 18.64
C ALA A 413 26.96 -8.51 18.62
N GLU A 414 27.42 -8.09 17.44
CA GLU A 414 28.13 -6.82 17.27
C GLU A 414 27.26 -5.61 17.64
N VAL A 415 26.05 -5.53 17.08
CA VAL A 415 25.10 -4.45 17.35
C VAL A 415 24.70 -4.42 18.83
N ALA A 416 24.52 -5.58 19.46
CA ALA A 416 24.20 -5.68 20.88
C ALA A 416 25.32 -5.10 21.75
N ARG A 417 26.59 -5.39 21.45
CA ARG A 417 27.75 -4.81 22.17
C ARG A 417 27.74 -3.28 22.10
N ILE A 418 27.51 -2.72 20.92
CA ILE A 418 27.41 -1.27 20.72
C ILE A 418 26.24 -0.70 21.54
N LEU A 419 25.07 -1.34 21.47
CA LEU A 419 23.87 -0.88 22.15
C LEU A 419 24.02 -0.88 23.68
N VAL A 420 24.71 -1.86 24.26
CA VAL A 420 24.95 -1.93 25.72
C VAL A 420 25.72 -0.69 26.19
N VAL A 421 26.81 -0.35 25.49
CA VAL A 421 27.62 0.83 25.81
C VAL A 421 26.80 2.12 25.69
N ASP A 422 26.04 2.26 24.61
CA ASP A 422 25.19 3.43 24.37
C ASP A 422 24.06 3.57 25.40
N GLN A 423 23.45 2.46 25.80
CA GLN A 423 22.44 2.47 26.84
C GLN A 423 23.03 2.81 28.20
N ALA A 424 24.23 2.32 28.54
CA ALA A 424 24.90 2.68 29.78
C ALA A 424 25.16 4.20 29.85
N LYS A 425 25.67 4.80 28.77
CA LYS A 425 25.84 6.26 28.65
C LYS A 425 24.51 7.02 28.82
N LYS A 426 23.45 6.55 28.15
CA LYS A 426 22.11 7.17 28.26
C LYS A 426 21.53 7.06 29.68
N ARG A 427 21.74 5.93 30.36
CA ARG A 427 21.30 5.72 31.75
C ARG A 427 22.06 6.65 32.70
N ALA A 428 23.39 6.77 32.57
CA ALA A 428 24.20 7.69 33.36
C ALA A 428 23.73 9.16 33.19
N HIS A 429 23.58 9.63 31.95
CA HIS A 429 23.06 10.98 31.67
C HIS A 429 21.65 11.21 32.24
N THR A 430 20.78 10.20 32.19
CA THR A 430 19.43 10.28 32.76
C THR A 430 19.49 10.37 34.29
N GLN A 431 20.39 9.64 34.93
CA GLN A 431 20.60 9.70 36.39
C GLN A 431 21.12 11.08 36.80
N GLU A 432 22.12 11.63 36.11
CA GLU A 432 22.65 12.98 36.35
C GLU A 432 21.55 14.05 36.22
N LYS A 433 20.77 14.03 35.13
CA LYS A 433 19.64 14.96 34.93
C LYS A 433 18.58 14.81 36.02
N THR A 434 18.30 13.59 36.45
CA THR A 434 17.33 13.32 37.52
C THR A 434 17.84 13.87 38.86
N GLN A 435 19.14 13.69 39.17
CA GLN A 435 19.77 14.24 40.37
C GLN A 435 19.79 15.77 40.34
N ALA A 436 20.15 16.39 39.23
CA ALA A 436 20.13 17.84 39.06
C ALA A 436 18.70 18.40 39.23
N THR A 437 17.69 17.74 38.66
CA THR A 437 16.28 18.14 38.82
C THR A 437 15.81 17.99 40.26
N ARG A 438 16.24 16.93 40.96
CA ARG A 438 15.92 16.74 42.40
C ARG A 438 16.57 17.82 43.26
N LYS A 439 17.83 18.17 43.00
CA LYS A 439 18.52 19.28 43.69
C LYS A 439 17.78 20.60 43.47
N ARG A 440 17.46 20.94 42.23
CA ARG A 440 16.71 22.17 41.91
C ARG A 440 15.35 22.24 42.60
N LYS A 441 14.59 21.13 42.61
CA LYS A 441 13.31 21.07 43.33
C LYS A 441 13.45 21.21 44.85
N LYS A 442 14.56 20.69 45.41
CA LYS A 442 14.86 20.82 46.83
C LYS A 442 15.19 22.29 47.17
N GLU A 443 16.03 22.93 46.36
CA GLU A 443 16.38 24.35 46.50
C GLU A 443 15.15 25.27 46.29
N GLU A 444 14.27 24.98 45.33
CA GLU A 444 13.00 25.69 45.13
C GLU A 444 12.06 25.55 46.34
N ALA A 445 11.97 24.34 46.94
CA ALA A 445 11.16 24.10 48.13
C ALA A 445 11.75 24.79 49.37
N GLU A 446 13.08 24.80 49.52
CA GLU A 446 13.77 25.47 50.64
C GLU A 446 13.58 27.01 50.58
N LYS A 447 13.59 27.61 49.38
CA LYS A 447 13.28 29.03 49.17
C LYS A 447 11.82 29.37 49.51
N LEU A 448 10.86 28.52 49.14
CA LEU A 448 9.44 28.68 49.49
C LEU A 448 9.18 28.59 51.00
N THR A 449 10.01 27.85 51.73
CA THR A 449 9.94 27.79 53.21
C THR A 449 10.64 28.95 53.91
N GLN A 450 11.60 29.63 53.26
CA GLN A 450 12.28 30.81 53.83
C GLN A 450 11.51 32.12 53.66
N ASP A 451 10.65 32.23 52.64
CA ASP A 451 9.72 33.37 52.47
C ASP A 451 8.42 33.26 53.32
N GLY A 452 8.32 32.23 54.18
CA GLY A 452 7.09 31.86 54.88
C GLY A 452 7.17 31.89 56.41
N THR A 453 7.68 32.97 57.01
CA THR A 453 7.46 33.36 58.43
C THR A 453 7.68 34.87 58.52
N VAL A 454 6.69 35.73 58.80
CA VAL A 454 6.03 35.94 60.10
C VAL A 454 4.61 36.51 59.92
N THR A 455 3.62 35.92 60.60
CA THR A 455 2.65 36.63 61.47
C THR A 455 1.77 35.61 62.18
N GLU A 456 1.94 35.50 63.50
CA GLU A 456 0.99 34.81 64.38
C GLU A 456 -0.23 35.70 64.65
N GLY A 457 -1.42 35.12 64.54
CA GLY A 457 -2.72 35.69 64.90
C GLY A 457 -3.84 34.65 64.72
N PRO A 458 -4.92 34.68 65.53
CA PRO A 458 -5.35 33.51 66.30
C PRO A 458 -6.35 32.56 65.62
N THR A 459 -6.26 31.31 66.08
CA THR A 459 -7.23 30.21 66.13
C THR A 459 -8.53 30.34 65.30
N ALA A 460 -8.65 29.53 64.24
CA ALA A 460 -9.92 29.17 63.62
C ALA A 460 -9.95 27.67 63.24
N GLN A 461 -11.12 27.06 63.48
CA GLN A 461 -11.45 25.63 63.44
C GLN A 461 -11.25 24.94 62.06
N PRO A 462 -11.15 23.58 62.05
CA PRO A 462 -10.75 22.84 60.86
C PRO A 462 -11.92 22.64 59.88
N THR A 463 -11.77 23.11 58.64
CA THR A 463 -12.62 22.71 57.51
C THR A 463 -11.89 21.76 56.57
N ALA A 464 -12.63 20.78 56.05
CA ALA A 464 -12.14 19.56 55.43
C ALA A 464 -11.34 19.76 54.12
N ARG A 465 -10.34 18.89 53.91
CA ARG A 465 -9.49 18.80 52.70
C ARG A 465 -10.32 18.60 51.41
N PRO A 466 -10.07 19.36 50.33
CA PRO A 466 -10.45 18.94 49.00
C PRO A 466 -9.45 17.91 48.46
N GLN A 467 -9.95 16.78 47.94
CA GLN A 467 -9.14 15.77 47.26
C GLN A 467 -8.57 16.32 45.93
N PRO A 468 -7.34 15.92 45.53
CA PRO A 468 -6.78 16.33 44.25
C PRO A 468 -7.49 15.63 43.09
N GLN A 469 -8.15 16.41 42.23
CA GLN A 469 -8.71 15.93 40.96
C GLN A 469 -7.59 15.40 40.05
N LYS A 470 -7.68 14.11 39.70
CA LYS A 470 -6.91 13.50 38.62
C LYS A 470 -7.28 14.20 37.29
N LYS A 471 -6.33 14.88 36.67
CA LYS A 471 -6.42 15.28 35.25
C LYS A 471 -6.60 14.03 34.39
N GLN A 472 -7.83 13.78 33.95
CA GLN A 472 -8.08 12.94 32.78
C GLN A 472 -7.54 13.67 31.55
N ARG A 473 -6.60 13.04 30.85
CA ARG A 473 -6.20 13.44 29.50
C ARG A 473 -7.29 12.96 28.55
N ASN A 474 -8.00 13.90 27.93
CA ASN A 474 -8.76 13.67 26.71
C ASN A 474 -7.83 13.37 25.54
#